data_AF-A0A4Q2DGF8-F1
#
_entry.id   AF-A0A4Q2DGF8-F1
#
_cell.length_a   1.000
_cell.length_b   1.000
_cell.length_c   1.000
_cell.angle_alpha   90.00
_cell.angle_beta   90.00
_cell.angle_gamma   90.00
#
_symmetry.space_group_name_H-M   'P 1'
#
loop_
_entity.id
_entity.type
_entity.pdbx_description
1 polymer ?
#
loop_
_entity_poly.entity_id
_entity_poly.type
_entity_poly.pdbx_seq_one_letter_code
_entity_poly.pdbx_strand_id
1 'polypeptide(L)'
;MSTTATVTSPVSEREQLSLHATAVSEEKKPEEEYRYKHLLPHFSEDHYPPLEPFEHVDPAFRALKLANPRAFLDSARSVSEITPHLGTEVRGVNLARLDSSGRDQLALEVARRGLVVFRDQQEFIDNGPDFYLEWGRHFGRLHIHPTSGHPKGYPQLHLVYRDASTSFNFERDDSITTILWHSDVSYELQPPGLTTFFLLTAPPSGGDTLFTSQVAALKKLSSQFVAFLKTLKAVHSGVEQANFSRAGRRGGTVRREPVENVHPVVRKHPVTGEEALYVNRQFTRRIVGLKREESDAILNLLYDHIDKSADVQARAKWEPYTVVLWDNRITAHSANVDFRHLPYARHGARITPQAERPIPALEGLDLSA
;
A
#
# COMPACT_ATOMS: atom_id res chain seq x y z
N MET A 1 -53.68 28.73 46.77
CA MET A 1 -54.31 28.04 45.63
C MET A 1 -54.15 28.92 44.41
N SER A 2 -53.41 28.47 43.41
CA SER A 2 -53.24 29.18 42.14
C SER A 2 -53.52 28.15 41.04
N THR A 3 -54.54 28.43 40.24
CA THR A 3 -55.07 27.57 39.19
C THR A 3 -54.34 27.85 37.88
N THR A 4 -53.58 26.87 37.40
CA THR A 4 -53.02 26.89 36.04
C THR A 4 -54.08 26.42 35.05
N ALA A 5 -54.47 27.28 34.11
CA ALA A 5 -55.35 26.93 33.00
C ALA A 5 -54.53 26.39 31.83
N THR A 6 -54.85 25.18 31.38
CA THR A 6 -54.28 24.57 30.17
C THR A 6 -55.07 25.07 28.94
N VAL A 7 -54.39 25.70 27.99
CA VAL A 7 -54.95 26.04 26.68
C VAL A 7 -54.55 24.96 25.69
N THR A 8 -55.52 24.21 25.19
CA THR A 8 -55.35 23.24 24.09
C THR A 8 -55.66 23.93 22.77
N SER A 9 -54.66 24.06 21.89
CA SER A 9 -54.87 24.46 20.50
C SER A 9 -55.06 23.20 19.62
N PRO A 10 -55.98 23.21 18.64
CA PRO A 10 -56.17 22.08 17.74
C PRO A 10 -55.01 21.99 16.74
N VAL A 11 -54.54 20.77 16.51
CA VAL A 11 -53.53 20.43 15.49
C VAL A 11 -54.19 20.63 14.12
N SER A 12 -53.69 21.58 13.32
CA SER A 12 -54.11 21.71 11.92
C SER A 12 -53.60 20.52 11.11
N GLU A 13 -54.42 20.09 10.16
CA GLU A 13 -54.16 18.96 9.26
C GLU A 13 -52.75 19.02 8.64
N ARG A 14 -52.03 17.90 8.73
CA ARG A 14 -50.76 17.72 8.04
C ARG A 14 -51.04 17.63 6.54
N GLU A 15 -50.57 18.60 5.76
CA GLU A 15 -50.46 18.44 4.32
C GLU A 15 -49.58 17.21 4.01
N GLN A 16 -50.17 16.20 3.37
CA GLN A 16 -49.43 15.12 2.75
C GLN A 16 -48.66 15.69 1.56
N LEU A 17 -47.35 15.89 1.75
CA LEU A 17 -46.42 16.10 0.65
C LEU A 17 -46.35 14.80 -0.18
N SER A 18 -47.18 14.72 -1.23
CA SER A 18 -47.03 13.70 -2.26
C SER A 18 -45.91 14.12 -3.21
N LEU A 19 -44.78 13.41 -3.19
CA LEU A 19 -43.74 13.53 -4.21
C LEU A 19 -44.27 12.87 -5.49
N HIS A 20 -44.80 13.68 -6.41
CA HIS A 20 -45.00 13.25 -7.79
C HIS A 20 -43.62 13.07 -8.44
N ALA A 21 -43.15 11.82 -8.49
CA ALA A 21 -42.04 11.44 -9.35
C ALA A 21 -42.51 11.51 -10.80
N THR A 22 -42.21 12.61 -11.48
CA THR A 22 -42.23 12.67 -12.94
C THR A 22 -41.14 11.74 -13.44
N ALA A 23 -41.55 10.63 -14.08
CA ALA A 23 -40.66 9.73 -14.77
C ALA A 23 -40.00 10.49 -15.93
N VAL A 24 -38.79 10.99 -15.69
CA VAL A 24 -37.90 11.40 -16.75
C VAL A 24 -37.41 10.10 -17.39
N SER A 25 -37.80 9.87 -18.63
CA SER A 25 -37.21 8.81 -19.44
C SER A 25 -35.70 9.03 -19.47
N GLU A 26 -34.94 8.16 -18.81
CA GLU A 26 -33.49 8.10 -18.94
C GLU A 26 -33.17 7.72 -20.38
N GLU A 27 -32.96 8.73 -21.22
CA GLU A 27 -32.13 8.57 -22.40
C GLU A 27 -30.80 8.03 -21.91
N LYS A 28 -30.50 6.77 -22.27
CA LYS A 28 -29.17 6.17 -22.06
C LYS A 28 -28.16 7.12 -22.70
N LYS A 29 -27.49 7.92 -21.86
CA LYS A 29 -26.28 8.63 -22.25
C LYS A 29 -25.36 7.60 -22.90
N PRO A 30 -24.74 7.90 -24.05
CA PRO A 30 -23.73 7.01 -24.61
C PRO A 30 -22.72 6.75 -23.51
N GLU A 31 -22.47 5.47 -23.19
CA GLU A 31 -21.41 5.10 -22.25
C GLU A 31 -20.12 5.73 -22.76
N GLU A 32 -19.64 6.77 -22.07
CA GLU A 32 -18.30 7.29 -22.33
C GLU A 32 -17.33 6.12 -22.17
N GLU A 33 -16.63 5.78 -23.25
CA GLU A 33 -15.72 4.65 -23.24
C GLU A 33 -14.67 4.86 -22.14
N TYR A 34 -14.64 3.93 -21.17
CA TYR A 34 -13.73 4.04 -20.04
C TYR A 34 -12.28 4.10 -20.53
N ARG A 35 -11.66 5.29 -20.42
CA ARG A 35 -10.33 5.61 -20.96
C ARG A 35 -9.26 4.54 -20.68
N TYR A 36 -9.30 3.91 -19.52
CA TYR A 36 -8.31 2.91 -19.08
C TYR A 36 -8.82 1.46 -19.17
N LYS A 37 -9.75 1.17 -20.09
CA LYS A 37 -10.29 -0.18 -20.34
C LYS A 37 -9.21 -1.22 -20.63
N HIS A 38 -8.14 -0.82 -21.31
CA HIS A 38 -6.98 -1.68 -21.61
C HIS A 38 -6.15 -2.06 -20.36
N LEU A 39 -6.37 -1.38 -19.23
CA LEU A 39 -5.74 -1.68 -17.94
C LEU A 39 -6.70 -2.41 -16.98
N LEU A 40 -7.86 -2.90 -17.44
CA LEU A 40 -8.78 -3.64 -16.56
C LEU A 40 -8.19 -4.99 -16.11
N PRO A 41 -8.60 -5.50 -14.93
CA PRO A 41 -8.13 -6.78 -14.43
C PRO A 41 -8.44 -7.96 -15.35
N HIS A 42 -7.38 -8.69 -15.69
CA HIS A 42 -7.43 -10.01 -16.29
C HIS A 42 -6.85 -11.02 -15.28
N PHE A 43 -7.59 -12.11 -15.06
CA PHE A 43 -7.18 -13.21 -14.20
C PHE A 43 -6.74 -14.39 -15.10
N SER A 44 -5.46 -14.44 -15.46
CA SER A 44 -4.93 -15.53 -16.29
C SER A 44 -4.85 -16.85 -15.53
N GLU A 45 -4.92 -17.96 -16.26
CA GLU A 45 -4.67 -19.32 -15.78
C GLU A 45 -3.17 -19.69 -15.79
N ASP A 46 -2.29 -18.71 -15.99
CA ASP A 46 -0.85 -18.94 -16.04
C ASP A 46 -0.33 -19.44 -14.70
N HIS A 47 0.68 -20.32 -14.75
CA HIS A 47 1.41 -20.78 -13.58
C HIS A 47 2.89 -20.44 -13.76
N TYR A 48 3.50 -19.92 -12.69
CA TYR A 48 4.89 -19.51 -12.66
C TYR A 48 5.68 -20.38 -11.68
N PRO A 49 6.96 -20.67 -11.97
CA PRO A 49 7.81 -21.37 -11.03
C PRO A 49 8.03 -20.54 -9.75
N PRO A 50 8.55 -21.17 -8.68
CA PRO A 50 9.08 -20.47 -7.52
C PRO A 50 10.05 -19.35 -7.92
N LEU A 51 10.06 -18.26 -7.16
CA LEU A 51 11.00 -17.17 -7.42
C LEU A 51 12.42 -17.61 -7.05
N GLU A 52 13.33 -17.43 -7.99
CA GLU A 52 14.75 -17.67 -7.74
C GLU A 52 15.41 -16.42 -7.13
N PRO A 53 16.39 -16.60 -6.24
CA PRO A 53 17.20 -15.49 -5.74
C PRO A 53 17.85 -14.70 -6.88
N PHE A 54 18.04 -13.40 -6.66
CA PHE A 54 18.77 -12.54 -7.59
C PHE A 54 19.56 -11.47 -6.83
N GLU A 55 20.62 -10.97 -7.47
CA GLU A 55 21.37 -9.84 -6.93
C GLU A 55 20.59 -8.54 -7.15
N HIS A 56 20.18 -7.91 -6.06
CA HIS A 56 19.53 -6.60 -6.09
C HIS A 56 20.56 -5.49 -5.90
N VAL A 57 20.64 -4.57 -6.87
CA VAL A 57 21.47 -3.36 -6.80
C VAL A 57 20.56 -2.16 -6.57
N ASP A 58 20.53 -1.64 -5.34
CA ASP A 58 19.67 -0.49 -5.00
C ASP A 58 20.18 0.80 -5.68
N PRO A 59 19.35 1.45 -6.53
CA PRO A 59 19.69 2.72 -7.18
C PRO A 59 20.11 3.85 -6.24
N ALA A 60 19.60 3.86 -5.00
CA ALA A 60 19.88 4.90 -4.04
C ALA A 60 21.38 4.95 -3.63
N PHE A 61 22.12 3.84 -3.77
CA PHE A 61 23.58 3.85 -3.60
C PHE A 61 24.31 4.69 -4.64
N ARG A 62 23.76 4.79 -5.87
CA ARG A 62 24.33 5.66 -6.91
C ARG A 62 24.06 7.13 -6.59
N ALA A 63 22.85 7.45 -6.11
CA ALA A 63 22.50 8.80 -5.69
C ALA A 63 23.34 9.31 -4.50
N LEU A 64 23.71 8.45 -3.55
CA LEU A 64 24.58 8.81 -2.42
C LEU A 64 25.96 9.34 -2.85
N LYS A 65 26.42 9.02 -4.06
CA LYS A 65 27.71 9.47 -4.60
C LYS A 65 27.63 10.82 -5.31
N LEU A 66 26.43 11.35 -5.52
CA LEU A 66 26.23 12.63 -6.19
C LEU A 66 26.50 13.79 -5.23
N ALA A 67 27.05 14.88 -5.77
CA ALA A 67 27.28 16.11 -5.00
C ALA A 67 25.96 16.71 -4.47
N ASN A 68 24.90 16.67 -5.28
CA ASN A 68 23.53 17.01 -4.88
C ASN A 68 22.60 15.80 -5.10
N PRO A 69 22.34 14.97 -4.08
CA PRO A 69 21.45 13.80 -4.18
C PRO A 69 19.96 14.15 -4.23
N ARG A 70 19.59 15.44 -4.30
CA ARG A 70 18.21 15.93 -4.37
C ARG A 70 18.00 16.91 -5.54
N ALA A 71 18.92 16.99 -6.49
CA ALA A 71 18.84 17.88 -7.65
C ALA A 71 17.56 17.69 -8.50
N PHE A 72 16.97 16.48 -8.50
CA PHE A 72 15.69 16.23 -9.17
C PHE A 72 14.51 17.05 -8.58
N LEU A 73 14.67 17.61 -7.38
CA LEU A 73 13.70 18.51 -6.75
C LEU A 73 13.98 19.99 -7.04
N ASP A 74 15.06 20.35 -7.74
CA ASP A 74 15.41 21.76 -8.00
C ASP A 74 14.35 22.47 -8.85
N SER A 75 13.62 21.73 -9.69
CA SER A 75 12.49 22.23 -10.48
C SER A 75 11.15 22.13 -9.74
N ALA A 76 11.13 21.67 -8.49
CA ALA A 76 9.89 21.52 -7.73
C ALA A 76 9.30 22.91 -7.43
N ARG A 77 8.00 23.06 -7.71
CA ARG A 77 7.21 24.22 -7.31
C ARG A 77 6.98 24.24 -5.80
N SER A 78 6.81 23.07 -5.19
CA SER A 78 6.68 22.92 -3.75
C SER A 78 7.16 21.55 -3.30
N VAL A 79 7.80 21.52 -2.13
CA VAL A 79 8.19 20.31 -1.41
C VAL A 79 7.77 20.52 0.05
N SER A 80 6.86 19.69 0.55
CA SER A 80 6.32 19.82 1.91
C SER A 80 6.29 18.48 2.62
N GLU A 81 6.76 18.43 3.85
CA GLU A 81 6.64 17.23 4.67
C GLU A 81 5.16 16.97 5.01
N ILE A 82 4.72 15.70 4.88
CA ILE A 82 3.36 15.30 5.26
C ILE A 82 3.29 15.18 6.79
N THR A 83 4.27 14.51 7.38
CA THR A 83 4.53 14.50 8.82
C THR A 83 6.04 14.58 9.09
N PRO A 84 6.48 14.90 10.33
CA PRO A 84 7.90 15.01 10.66
C PRO A 84 8.69 13.73 10.35
N HIS A 85 8.08 12.56 10.55
CA HIS A 85 8.76 11.26 10.49
C HIS A 85 8.42 10.42 9.25
N LEU A 86 7.47 10.86 8.43
CA LEU A 86 7.00 10.10 7.28
C LEU A 86 6.36 11.00 6.23
N GLY A 87 6.76 10.83 4.98
CA GLY A 87 6.04 11.44 3.87
C GLY A 87 6.57 12.80 3.44
N THR A 88 6.71 12.98 2.14
CA THR A 88 6.92 14.28 1.50
C THR A 88 5.93 14.40 0.33
N GLU A 89 5.21 15.52 0.24
CA GLU A 89 4.44 15.87 -0.96
C GLU A 89 5.29 16.78 -1.86
N VAL A 90 5.27 16.50 -3.17
CA VAL A 90 6.02 17.21 -4.20
C VAL A 90 5.08 17.65 -5.32
N ARG A 91 5.19 18.93 -5.72
CA ARG A 91 4.55 19.48 -6.93
C ARG A 91 5.59 20.10 -7.84
N GLY A 92 5.37 20.06 -9.16
CA GLY A 92 6.25 20.67 -10.16
C GLY A 92 7.41 19.80 -10.65
N VAL A 93 7.54 18.57 -10.14
CA VAL A 93 8.43 17.54 -10.71
C VAL A 93 7.57 16.55 -11.49
N ASN A 94 7.94 16.28 -12.75
CA ASN A 94 7.24 15.31 -13.59
C ASN A 94 8.03 14.00 -13.63
N LEU A 95 7.49 12.95 -13.01
CA LEU A 95 8.13 11.64 -12.91
C LEU A 95 8.41 11.02 -14.28
N ALA A 96 7.55 11.26 -15.28
CA ALA A 96 7.71 10.71 -16.62
C ALA A 96 8.98 11.21 -17.34
N ARG A 97 9.51 12.35 -16.89
CA ARG A 97 10.66 13.03 -17.50
C ARG A 97 11.95 12.86 -16.72
N LEU A 98 11.93 12.10 -15.62
CA LEU A 98 13.15 11.81 -14.87
C LEU A 98 14.05 10.87 -15.68
N ASP A 99 15.29 11.31 -15.89
CA ASP A 99 16.36 10.47 -16.39
C ASP A 99 16.82 9.45 -15.33
N SER A 100 17.78 8.60 -15.69
CA SER A 100 18.32 7.58 -14.78
C SER A 100 18.90 8.18 -13.50
N SER A 101 19.55 9.34 -13.56
CA SER A 101 20.11 9.99 -12.37
C SER A 101 19.01 10.54 -11.45
N GLY A 102 17.97 11.16 -12.01
CA GLY A 102 16.81 11.64 -11.28
C GLY A 102 16.05 10.49 -10.61
N ARG A 103 15.93 9.34 -11.28
CA ARG A 103 15.33 8.13 -10.69
C ARG A 103 16.17 7.54 -9.57
N ASP A 104 17.50 7.57 -9.67
CA ASP A 104 18.39 7.17 -8.57
C ASP A 104 18.18 8.07 -7.33
N GLN A 105 18.10 9.39 -7.55
CA GLN A 105 17.86 10.36 -6.47
C GLN A 105 16.47 10.20 -5.85
N LEU A 106 15.45 9.93 -6.67
CA LEU A 106 14.11 9.58 -6.21
C LEU A 106 14.12 8.35 -5.31
N ALA A 107 14.87 7.29 -5.68
CA ALA A 107 15.00 6.10 -4.86
C ALA A 107 15.56 6.43 -3.46
N LEU A 108 16.56 7.30 -3.40
CA LEU A 108 17.15 7.75 -2.14
C LEU A 108 16.20 8.63 -1.33
N GLU A 109 15.44 9.53 -1.96
CA GLU A 109 14.44 10.35 -1.27
C GLU A 109 13.33 9.47 -0.66
N VAL A 110 12.84 8.48 -1.41
CA VAL A 110 11.84 7.52 -0.92
C VAL A 110 12.40 6.67 0.23
N ALA A 111 13.65 6.21 0.14
CA ALA A 111 14.31 5.48 1.23
C ALA A 111 14.49 6.33 2.51
N ARG A 112 14.71 7.64 2.36
CA ARG A 112 14.86 8.58 3.49
C ARG A 112 13.52 8.97 4.12
N ARG A 113 12.51 9.21 3.29
CA ARG A 113 11.21 9.75 3.74
C ARG A 113 10.15 8.67 3.96
N GLY A 114 10.40 7.44 3.54
CA GLY A 114 9.49 6.30 3.60
C GLY A 114 8.31 6.39 2.63
N LEU A 115 7.80 7.60 2.37
CA LEU A 115 6.67 7.92 1.51
C LEU A 115 6.96 9.22 0.75
N VAL A 116 6.66 9.26 -0.55
CA VAL A 116 6.69 10.48 -1.35
C VAL A 116 5.47 10.51 -2.25
N VAL A 117 4.74 11.62 -2.24
CA VAL A 117 3.49 11.84 -2.99
C VAL A 117 3.75 12.90 -4.05
N PHE A 118 3.65 12.53 -5.32
CA PHE A 118 3.76 13.44 -6.45
C PHE A 118 2.37 13.78 -6.97
N ARG A 119 2.12 15.08 -7.16
CA ARG A 119 0.88 15.60 -7.74
C ARG A 119 1.08 16.01 -9.19
N ASP A 120 -0.01 16.20 -9.91
CA ASP A 120 0.01 16.72 -11.29
C ASP A 120 0.73 15.77 -12.29
N GLN A 121 0.63 14.45 -12.08
CA GLN A 121 1.35 13.40 -12.82
C GLN A 121 0.56 12.80 -13.99
N GLN A 122 -0.19 13.63 -14.73
CA GLN A 122 -1.03 13.13 -15.83
C GLN A 122 -0.20 12.42 -16.90
N GLU A 123 0.93 13.01 -17.29
CA GLU A 123 1.83 12.43 -18.29
C GLU A 123 2.32 11.04 -17.86
N PHE A 124 2.72 10.86 -16.60
CA PHE A 124 3.12 9.55 -16.08
C PHE A 124 2.02 8.51 -16.27
N ILE A 125 0.77 8.84 -15.91
CA ILE A 125 -0.39 7.93 -15.98
C ILE A 125 -0.84 7.69 -17.43
N ASP A 126 -0.60 8.63 -18.33
CA ASP A 126 -1.02 8.52 -19.73
C ASP A 126 0.01 7.76 -20.60
N ASN A 127 1.24 7.52 -20.11
CA ASN A 127 2.29 6.79 -20.84
C ASN A 127 2.01 5.29 -21.03
N GLY A 128 1.13 4.70 -20.20
CA GLY A 128 0.68 3.32 -20.39
C GLY A 128 1.67 2.23 -19.91
N PRO A 129 1.31 0.95 -20.15
CA PRO A 129 1.91 -0.18 -19.44
C PRO A 129 3.38 -0.46 -19.79
N ASP A 130 3.81 -0.26 -21.04
CA ASP A 130 5.22 -0.47 -21.41
C ASP A 130 6.16 0.47 -20.65
N PHE A 131 5.76 1.75 -20.51
CA PHE A 131 6.48 2.73 -19.71
C PHE A 131 6.50 2.33 -18.23
N TYR A 132 5.40 1.82 -17.67
CA TYR A 132 5.38 1.34 -16.28
C TYR A 132 6.38 0.21 -16.01
N LEU A 133 6.54 -0.70 -16.99
CA LEU A 133 7.54 -1.76 -16.89
C LEU A 133 8.97 -1.20 -16.99
N GLU A 134 9.22 -0.27 -17.90
CA GLU A 134 10.50 0.45 -18.03
C GLU A 134 10.86 1.18 -16.73
N TRP A 135 9.93 1.99 -16.22
CA TRP A 135 10.01 2.68 -14.94
C TRP A 135 10.40 1.74 -13.79
N GLY A 136 9.63 0.66 -13.60
CA GLY A 136 9.85 -0.25 -12.48
C GLY A 136 11.18 -1.01 -12.57
N ARG A 137 11.63 -1.37 -13.78
CA ARG A 137 12.90 -2.09 -13.99
C ARG A 137 14.11 -1.28 -13.50
N HIS A 138 14.02 0.05 -13.48
CA HIS A 138 15.06 0.90 -12.92
C HIS A 138 15.34 0.60 -11.44
N PHE A 139 14.31 0.21 -10.68
CA PHE A 139 14.39 -0.03 -9.25
C PHE A 139 14.55 -1.50 -8.86
N GLY A 140 14.49 -2.44 -9.80
CA GLY A 140 14.70 -3.87 -9.52
C GLY A 140 13.93 -4.82 -10.44
N ARG A 141 14.03 -6.12 -10.16
CA ARG A 141 13.27 -7.15 -10.89
C ARG A 141 11.78 -7.00 -10.61
N LEU A 142 10.96 -6.84 -11.64
CA LEU A 142 9.52 -6.68 -11.47
C LEU A 142 8.88 -7.95 -10.89
N HIS A 143 8.10 -7.80 -9.82
CA HIS A 143 7.36 -8.89 -9.20
C HIS A 143 6.06 -9.20 -9.98
N ILE A 144 5.73 -10.49 -10.14
CA ILE A 144 4.43 -10.96 -10.63
C ILE A 144 3.62 -11.45 -9.44
N HIS A 145 2.53 -10.76 -9.12
CA HIS A 145 1.72 -11.07 -7.93
C HIS A 145 0.96 -12.41 -8.09
N PRO A 146 1.01 -13.31 -7.10
CA PRO A 146 0.46 -14.65 -7.25
C PRO A 146 -1.07 -14.67 -7.38
N THR A 147 -1.78 -13.72 -6.77
CA THR A 147 -3.24 -13.81 -6.57
C THR A 147 -4.04 -12.62 -7.11
N SER A 148 -3.40 -11.62 -7.71
CA SER A 148 -4.10 -10.39 -8.13
C SER A 148 -4.36 -10.37 -9.63
N GLY A 149 -5.35 -9.57 -10.05
CA GLY A 149 -5.54 -9.25 -11.46
C GLY A 149 -4.45 -8.34 -11.99
N HIS A 150 -4.18 -8.46 -13.29
CA HIS A 150 -3.22 -7.64 -14.03
C HIS A 150 -3.80 -7.27 -15.40
N PRO A 151 -3.32 -6.23 -16.10
CA PRO A 151 -3.72 -6.00 -17.48
C PRO A 151 -3.32 -7.18 -18.36
N LYS A 152 -4.12 -7.46 -19.40
CA LYS A 152 -3.81 -8.53 -20.36
C LYS A 152 -2.46 -8.26 -21.02
N GLY A 153 -1.55 -9.24 -20.96
CA GLY A 153 -0.18 -9.12 -21.50
C GLY A 153 0.85 -8.46 -20.56
N TYR A 154 0.44 -7.95 -19.40
CA TYR A 154 1.33 -7.24 -18.46
C TYR A 154 1.26 -7.81 -17.03
N PRO A 155 1.65 -9.08 -16.80
CA PRO A 155 1.50 -9.75 -15.50
C PRO A 155 2.31 -9.12 -14.36
N GLN A 156 3.29 -8.28 -14.67
CA GLN A 156 4.11 -7.55 -13.69
C GLN A 156 3.38 -6.33 -13.08
N LEU A 157 2.25 -5.91 -13.65
CA LEU A 157 1.44 -4.83 -13.12
C LEU A 157 0.35 -5.40 -12.21
N HIS A 158 0.32 -4.95 -10.97
CA HIS A 158 -0.69 -5.37 -10.00
C HIS A 158 -1.82 -4.33 -9.99
N LEU A 159 -3.05 -4.76 -10.28
CA LEU A 159 -4.22 -3.89 -10.24
C LEU A 159 -4.98 -4.01 -8.92
N VAL A 160 -5.34 -2.85 -8.36
CA VAL A 160 -6.25 -2.73 -7.23
C VAL A 160 -7.55 -2.16 -7.78
N TYR A 161 -8.52 -3.03 -8.07
CA TYR A 161 -9.74 -2.66 -8.79
C TYR A 161 -11.00 -2.97 -8.02
N ARG A 162 -11.87 -1.97 -7.90
CA ARG A 162 -13.25 -2.08 -7.43
C ARG A 162 -14.15 -1.46 -8.50
N ASP A 163 -15.13 -2.21 -8.98
CA ASP A 163 -16.16 -1.69 -9.86
C ASP A 163 -17.24 -0.95 -9.04
N ALA A 164 -18.01 -0.07 -9.70
CA ALA A 164 -19.10 0.66 -9.09
C ALA A 164 -20.28 -0.24 -8.67
N SER A 165 -20.46 -1.38 -9.35
CA SER A 165 -21.58 -2.32 -9.13
C SER A 165 -21.16 -3.66 -8.50
N THR A 166 -19.88 -4.03 -8.61
CA THR A 166 -19.33 -5.29 -8.09
C THR A 166 -17.96 -5.09 -7.44
N SER A 167 -17.72 -5.75 -6.31
CA SER A 167 -16.40 -5.71 -5.65
C SER A 167 -15.63 -6.99 -5.89
N PHE A 168 -14.37 -6.86 -6.33
CA PHE A 168 -13.43 -7.98 -6.47
C PHE A 168 -12.38 -7.99 -5.34
N ASN A 169 -12.51 -7.10 -4.35
CA ASN A 169 -11.49 -6.80 -3.35
C ASN A 169 -11.85 -7.24 -1.91
N PHE A 170 -10.92 -6.98 -0.99
CA PHE A 170 -10.79 -7.35 0.43
C PHE A 170 -11.94 -6.91 1.36
N GLU A 171 -13.15 -6.76 0.87
CA GLU A 171 -14.30 -6.40 1.69
C GLU A 171 -14.61 -7.57 2.64
N ARG A 172 -14.35 -7.33 3.93
CA ARG A 172 -14.68 -8.24 5.03
C ARG A 172 -16.00 -7.80 5.63
N ASP A 173 -17.09 -8.46 5.22
CA ASP A 173 -18.43 -8.23 5.77
C ASP A 173 -18.52 -8.60 7.27
N ASP A 174 -17.60 -9.44 7.72
CA ASP A 174 -17.46 -9.94 9.09
C ASP A 174 -16.48 -9.12 9.94
N SER A 175 -16.06 -7.94 9.48
CA SER A 175 -15.14 -7.07 10.22
C SER A 175 -15.68 -5.67 10.43
N ILE A 176 -15.48 -5.15 11.64
CA ILE A 176 -15.82 -3.76 12.00
C ILE A 176 -14.90 -2.72 11.35
N THR A 177 -13.75 -3.15 10.79
CA THR A 177 -12.77 -2.26 10.15
C THR A 177 -12.13 -2.94 8.95
N THR A 178 -11.79 -2.14 7.94
CA THR A 178 -11.03 -2.60 6.77
C THR A 178 -9.53 -2.34 6.91
N ILE A 179 -9.11 -1.71 8.01
CA ILE A 179 -7.70 -1.45 8.30
C ILE A 179 -6.99 -2.75 8.62
N LEU A 180 -6.02 -3.06 7.78
CA LEU A 180 -5.07 -4.17 7.92
C LEU A 180 -3.69 -3.67 7.50
N TRP A 181 -2.84 -3.42 8.48
CA TRP A 181 -1.47 -2.94 8.23
C TRP A 181 -0.59 -4.06 7.71
N HIS A 182 0.13 -3.79 6.63
CA HIS A 182 1.06 -4.74 6.04
C HIS A 182 2.20 -4.06 5.28
N SER A 183 3.34 -4.74 5.23
CA SER A 183 4.33 -4.54 4.17
C SER A 183 4.00 -5.53 3.05
N ASP A 184 3.98 -5.04 1.82
CA ASP A 184 3.60 -5.83 0.64
C ASP A 184 4.44 -7.10 0.54
N VAL A 185 3.76 -8.23 0.37
CA VAL A 185 4.35 -9.52 0.01
C VAL A 185 5.55 -9.91 0.89
N SER A 186 5.52 -9.53 2.19
CA SER A 186 6.63 -9.77 3.13
C SER A 186 6.92 -11.25 3.43
N TYR A 187 6.17 -12.18 2.82
CA TYR A 187 6.40 -13.62 2.87
C TYR A 187 7.38 -14.11 1.80
N GLU A 188 7.70 -13.31 0.78
CA GLU A 188 8.68 -13.69 -0.24
C GLU A 188 10.11 -13.61 0.32
N LEU A 189 11.00 -14.47 -0.17
CA LEU A 189 12.40 -14.46 0.27
C LEU A 189 13.09 -13.10 -0.02
N GLN A 190 12.75 -12.50 -1.15
CA GLN A 190 13.15 -11.15 -1.56
C GLN A 190 11.87 -10.30 -1.81
N PRO A 191 11.32 -9.65 -0.76
CA PRO A 191 10.12 -8.84 -0.88
C PRO A 191 10.30 -7.61 -1.78
N PRO A 192 9.18 -6.99 -2.22
CA PRO A 192 9.23 -5.69 -2.88
C PRO A 192 9.91 -4.59 -2.05
N GLY A 193 10.62 -3.69 -2.74
CA GLY A 193 11.25 -2.49 -2.17
C GLY A 193 10.45 -1.22 -2.47
N LEU A 194 11.06 -0.30 -3.22
CA LEU A 194 10.39 0.91 -3.68
C LEU A 194 9.18 0.55 -4.54
N THR A 195 7.99 0.92 -4.09
CA THR A 195 6.74 0.61 -4.77
C THR A 195 6.11 1.89 -5.29
N THR A 196 5.64 1.86 -6.55
CA THR A 196 4.90 2.97 -7.18
C THR A 196 3.43 2.58 -7.31
N PHE A 197 2.52 3.47 -6.92
CA PHE A 197 1.08 3.28 -7.04
C PHE A 197 0.39 4.57 -7.47
N PHE A 198 -0.60 4.44 -8.34
CA PHE A 198 -1.42 5.56 -8.80
C PHE A 198 -2.83 5.10 -9.11
N LEU A 199 -3.77 6.04 -9.08
CA LEU A 199 -5.16 5.78 -9.43
C LEU A 199 -5.46 6.28 -10.84
N LEU A 200 -6.01 5.38 -11.65
CA LEU A 200 -6.59 5.64 -12.96
C LEU A 200 -8.00 6.23 -12.83
N THR A 201 -8.77 5.76 -11.86
CA THR A 201 -10.02 6.38 -11.42
C THR A 201 -10.20 6.22 -9.92
N ALA A 202 -10.85 7.19 -9.29
CA ALA A 202 -11.05 7.24 -7.85
C ALA A 202 -12.40 7.89 -7.54
N PRO A 203 -13.04 7.55 -6.41
CA PRO A 203 -14.18 8.33 -5.91
C PRO A 203 -13.75 9.78 -5.61
N PRO A 204 -14.68 10.75 -5.66
CA PRO A 204 -14.39 12.14 -5.32
C PRO A 204 -13.99 12.33 -3.84
N SER A 205 -14.35 11.38 -2.97
CA SER A 205 -13.98 11.34 -1.56
C SER A 205 -13.83 9.90 -1.08
N GLY A 206 -12.93 9.67 -0.12
CA GLY A 206 -12.61 8.36 0.42
C GLY A 206 -11.60 7.57 -0.42
N GLY A 207 -11.20 6.40 0.06
CA GLY A 207 -10.26 5.51 -0.64
C GLY A 207 -8.80 5.88 -0.46
N ASP A 208 -8.50 6.69 0.56
CA ASP A 208 -7.15 7.10 0.93
C ASP A 208 -6.28 5.90 1.32
N THR A 209 -4.96 6.13 1.30
CA THR A 209 -4.01 5.10 1.70
C THR A 209 -3.28 5.56 2.95
N LEU A 210 -3.33 4.73 3.99
CA LEU A 210 -2.66 5.00 5.27
C LEU A 210 -1.27 4.36 5.23
N PHE A 211 -0.28 5.06 5.77
CA PHE A 211 1.10 4.59 5.91
C PHE A 211 1.54 4.76 7.36
N THR A 212 2.46 3.91 7.80
CA THR A 212 3.09 3.99 9.13
C THR A 212 4.59 3.77 9.00
N SER A 213 5.37 4.59 9.70
CA SER A 213 6.84 4.51 9.70
C SER A 213 7.27 3.44 10.69
N GLN A 214 7.80 2.33 10.16
CA GLN A 214 8.30 1.23 10.98
C GLN A 214 9.62 1.59 11.69
N VAL A 215 10.34 2.58 11.16
CA VAL A 215 11.53 3.18 11.81
C VAL A 215 11.11 3.99 13.03
N ALA A 216 10.15 4.89 12.89
CA ALA A 216 9.66 5.71 14.00
C ALA A 216 8.94 4.85 15.04
N ALA A 217 8.18 3.83 14.61
CA ALA A 217 7.56 2.85 15.51
C ALA A 217 8.63 2.13 16.38
N LEU A 218 9.74 1.67 15.77
CA LEU A 218 10.83 1.03 16.51
C LEU A 218 11.49 1.99 17.52
N LYS A 219 11.79 3.23 17.11
CA LYS A 219 12.46 4.24 17.95
C LYS A 219 11.68 4.62 19.22
N LYS A 220 10.38 4.35 19.27
CA LYS A 220 9.53 4.60 20.45
C LYS A 220 9.60 3.50 21.51
N LEU A 221 10.07 2.30 21.16
CA LEU A 221 10.21 1.20 22.11
C LEU A 221 11.43 1.43 23.01
N SER A 222 11.41 0.86 24.23
CA SER A 222 12.55 0.97 25.14
C SER A 222 13.78 0.30 24.55
N SER A 223 14.96 0.84 24.84
CA SER A 223 16.23 0.33 24.29
C SER A 223 16.50 -1.13 24.66
N GLN A 224 16.09 -1.57 25.85
CA GLN A 224 16.19 -2.99 26.26
C GLN A 224 15.27 -3.88 25.42
N PHE A 225 14.05 -3.43 25.15
CA PHE A 225 13.12 -4.20 24.34
C PHE A 225 13.57 -4.25 22.87
N VAL A 226 14.04 -3.13 22.31
CA VAL A 226 14.64 -3.12 20.97
C VAL A 226 15.83 -4.07 20.88
N ALA A 227 16.73 -4.08 21.88
CA ALA A 227 17.86 -5.00 21.91
C ALA A 227 17.41 -6.47 21.93
N PHE A 228 16.35 -6.81 22.67
CA PHE A 228 15.73 -8.12 22.64
C PHE A 228 15.11 -8.44 21.26
N LEU A 229 14.31 -7.54 20.68
CA LEU A 229 13.67 -7.76 19.38
C LEU A 229 14.68 -7.97 18.25
N LYS A 230 15.86 -7.35 18.32
CA LYS A 230 16.95 -7.54 17.35
C LYS A 230 17.46 -8.99 17.31
N THR A 231 17.29 -9.77 18.38
CA THR A 231 17.68 -11.18 18.39
C THR A 231 16.61 -12.11 17.80
N LEU A 232 15.42 -11.58 17.47
CA LEU A 232 14.28 -12.38 17.06
C LEU A 232 14.13 -12.44 15.54
N LYS A 233 13.63 -13.57 15.06
CA LYS A 233 13.23 -13.81 13.67
C LYS A 233 11.84 -14.44 13.65
N ALA A 234 11.03 -14.11 12.64
CA ALA A 234 9.64 -14.53 12.54
C ALA A 234 9.33 -15.13 11.17
N VAL A 235 8.38 -16.07 11.15
CA VAL A 235 7.84 -16.65 9.91
C VAL A 235 6.82 -15.69 9.32
N HIS A 236 6.98 -15.36 8.04
CA HIS A 236 6.00 -14.66 7.22
C HIS A 236 5.42 -15.64 6.20
N SER A 237 4.09 -15.71 6.11
CA SER A 237 3.39 -16.71 5.29
C SER A 237 2.46 -16.09 4.26
N GLY A 238 2.54 -16.59 3.03
CA GLY A 238 1.60 -16.29 1.94
C GLY A 238 0.41 -17.25 1.87
N VAL A 239 0.37 -18.29 2.72
CA VAL A 239 -0.58 -19.41 2.63
C VAL A 239 -2.02 -18.93 2.81
N GLU A 240 -2.30 -18.08 3.79
CA GLU A 240 -3.65 -17.57 4.04
C GLU A 240 -4.15 -16.69 2.90
N GLN A 241 -3.25 -15.92 2.26
CA GLN A 241 -3.60 -15.13 1.09
C GLN A 241 -3.96 -16.03 -0.10
N ALA A 242 -3.17 -17.08 -0.34
CA ALA A 242 -3.44 -18.05 -1.39
C ALA A 242 -4.75 -18.81 -1.15
N ASN A 243 -4.99 -19.27 0.09
CA ASN A 243 -6.22 -19.96 0.48
C ASN A 243 -7.45 -19.06 0.36
N PHE A 244 -7.33 -17.78 0.74
CA PHE A 244 -8.39 -16.79 0.52
C PHE A 244 -8.73 -16.66 -0.97
N SER A 245 -7.72 -16.64 -1.85
CA SER A 245 -7.93 -16.64 -3.31
C SER A 245 -8.62 -17.92 -3.78
N ARG A 246 -8.09 -19.10 -3.43
CA ARG A 246 -8.62 -20.42 -3.81
C ARG A 246 -10.07 -20.64 -3.40
N ALA A 247 -10.54 -19.97 -2.34
CA ALA A 247 -11.95 -19.98 -1.92
C ALA A 247 -12.89 -19.17 -2.83
N GLY A 248 -12.47 -18.83 -4.06
CA GLY A 248 -13.25 -18.09 -5.04
C GLY A 248 -13.23 -16.57 -4.87
N ARG A 249 -12.39 -16.03 -3.98
CA ARG A 249 -12.16 -14.58 -3.85
C ARG A 249 -11.03 -14.15 -4.79
N ARG A 250 -10.96 -12.87 -5.16
CA ARG A 250 -9.94 -12.34 -6.09
C ARG A 250 -9.82 -13.11 -7.42
N GLY A 251 -10.94 -13.52 -8.00
CA GLY A 251 -10.94 -14.27 -9.25
C GLY A 251 -10.49 -15.74 -9.12
N GLY A 252 -10.22 -16.25 -7.91
CA GLY A 252 -9.93 -17.68 -7.70
C GLY A 252 -8.50 -18.10 -8.02
N THR A 253 -7.68 -17.20 -8.57
CA THR A 253 -6.38 -17.57 -9.15
C THR A 253 -5.26 -17.59 -8.12
N VAL A 254 -4.41 -18.61 -8.19
CA VAL A 254 -3.10 -18.66 -7.52
C VAL A 254 -2.08 -19.11 -8.56
N ARG A 255 -1.29 -18.17 -9.07
CA ARG A 255 -0.35 -18.40 -10.18
C ARG A 255 1.03 -18.87 -9.74
N ARG A 256 1.29 -18.91 -8.44
CA ARG A 256 2.53 -19.42 -7.84
C ARG A 256 2.18 -19.99 -6.48
N GLU A 257 2.73 -21.15 -6.15
CA GLU A 257 2.50 -21.76 -4.83
C GLU A 257 2.95 -20.83 -3.71
N PRO A 258 2.17 -20.73 -2.62
CA PRO A 258 2.51 -19.85 -1.51
C PRO A 258 3.77 -20.34 -0.81
N VAL A 259 4.57 -19.39 -0.34
CA VAL A 259 5.80 -19.65 0.41
C VAL A 259 5.69 -19.14 1.83
N GLU A 260 6.55 -19.68 2.68
CA GLU A 260 6.84 -19.15 4.01
C GLU A 260 8.33 -18.89 4.12
N ASN A 261 8.70 -17.71 4.63
CA ASN A 261 10.10 -17.34 4.81
C ASN A 261 10.32 -16.76 6.21
N VAL A 262 11.53 -16.98 6.73
CA VAL A 262 11.96 -16.42 8.02
C VAL A 262 12.68 -15.10 7.77
N HIS A 263 12.17 -14.06 8.42
CA HIS A 263 12.71 -12.70 8.36
C HIS A 263 13.04 -12.18 9.77
N PRO A 264 13.98 -11.23 9.90
CA PRO A 264 14.27 -10.62 11.19
C PRO A 264 13.08 -9.79 11.67
N VAL A 265 12.82 -9.78 12.98
CA VAL A 265 11.77 -8.91 13.57
C VAL A 265 12.20 -7.44 13.50
N VAL A 266 13.51 -7.18 13.57
CA VAL A 266 14.10 -5.86 13.32
C VAL A 266 15.07 -5.96 12.17
N ARG A 267 14.76 -5.29 11.07
CA ARG A 267 15.62 -5.26 9.87
C ARG A 267 16.40 -3.96 9.79
N LYS A 268 17.53 -4.00 9.07
CA LYS A 268 18.33 -2.82 8.70
C LYS A 268 18.11 -2.50 7.22
N HIS A 269 17.91 -1.23 6.92
CA HIS A 269 17.83 -0.75 5.55
C HIS A 269 19.25 -0.72 4.93
N PRO A 270 19.48 -1.33 3.76
CA PRO A 270 20.83 -1.45 3.19
C PRO A 270 21.49 -0.09 2.89
N VAL A 271 20.72 0.87 2.37
CA VAL A 271 21.24 2.20 1.98
C VAL A 271 21.31 3.18 3.14
N THR A 272 20.19 3.40 3.86
CA THR A 272 20.14 4.42 4.93
C THR A 272 20.74 3.95 6.26
N GLY A 273 20.86 2.63 6.46
CA GLY A 273 21.31 2.05 7.72
C GLY A 273 20.28 2.11 8.86
N GLU A 274 19.11 2.72 8.62
CA GLU A 274 18.03 2.80 9.60
C GLU A 274 17.48 1.42 9.93
N GLU A 275 17.07 1.26 11.18
CA GLU A 275 16.45 0.02 11.67
C GLU A 275 14.93 0.20 11.72
N ALA A 276 14.21 -0.83 11.27
CA ALA A 276 12.76 -0.82 11.19
C ALA A 276 12.17 -2.10 11.78
N LEU A 277 11.03 -1.95 12.45
CA LEU A 277 10.20 -3.08 12.85
C LEU A 277 9.64 -3.76 11.59
N TYR A 278 9.84 -5.08 11.46
CA TYR A 278 9.48 -5.84 10.27
C TYR A 278 8.51 -6.97 10.57
N VAL A 279 7.40 -6.62 11.21
CA VAL A 279 6.29 -7.54 11.48
C VAL A 279 4.99 -6.89 11.02
N ASN A 280 4.02 -7.70 10.61
CA ASN A 280 2.68 -7.22 10.29
C ASN A 280 1.63 -8.30 10.48
N ARG A 281 0.43 -7.89 10.91
CA ARG A 281 -0.68 -8.79 11.22
C ARG A 281 -1.12 -9.63 10.03
N GLN A 282 -0.94 -9.12 8.81
CA GLN A 282 -1.37 -9.82 7.60
C GLN A 282 -0.52 -11.05 7.28
N PHE A 283 0.80 -11.00 7.48
CA PHE A 283 1.71 -12.04 7.00
C PHE A 283 2.57 -12.69 8.09
N THR A 284 2.88 -12.00 9.18
CA THR A 284 3.68 -12.57 10.26
C THR A 284 2.85 -13.59 11.07
N ARG A 285 3.43 -14.76 11.36
CA ARG A 285 2.71 -15.88 12.00
C ARG A 285 3.21 -16.24 13.38
N ARG A 286 4.53 -16.41 13.52
CA ARG A 286 5.15 -16.82 14.77
C ARG A 286 6.60 -16.38 14.84
N ILE A 287 7.10 -16.16 16.04
CA ILE A 287 8.51 -15.93 16.31
C ILE A 287 9.21 -17.28 16.46
N VAL A 288 10.29 -17.49 15.70
CA VAL A 288 11.06 -18.73 15.71
C VAL A 288 11.81 -18.85 17.04
N GLY A 289 11.77 -20.05 17.63
CA GLY A 289 12.46 -20.37 18.89
C GLY A 289 11.68 -20.02 20.15
N LEU A 290 10.55 -19.32 20.06
CA LEU A 290 9.67 -19.04 21.19
C LEU A 290 8.48 -20.01 21.24
N LYS A 291 7.92 -20.21 22.44
CA LYS A 291 6.64 -20.92 22.59
C LYS A 291 5.50 -20.07 22.02
N ARG A 292 4.36 -20.70 21.74
CA ARG A 292 3.21 -20.04 21.13
C ARG A 292 2.75 -18.84 21.94
N GLU A 293 2.53 -19.01 23.24
CA GLU A 293 2.00 -17.94 24.11
C GLU A 293 2.98 -16.75 24.22
N GLU A 294 4.29 -17.02 24.20
CA GLU A 294 5.35 -15.98 24.19
C GLU A 294 5.37 -15.23 22.85
N SER A 295 5.36 -15.98 21.74
CA SER A 295 5.30 -15.44 20.37
C SER A 295 4.07 -14.56 20.18
N ASP A 296 2.90 -15.06 20.58
CA ASP A 296 1.62 -14.36 20.44
C ASP A 296 1.59 -13.09 21.29
N ALA A 297 2.09 -13.14 22.53
CA ALA A 297 2.17 -11.96 23.39
C ALA A 297 3.03 -10.86 22.78
N ILE A 298 4.22 -11.20 22.26
CA ILE A 298 5.13 -10.23 21.63
C ILE A 298 4.54 -9.70 20.33
N LEU A 299 4.07 -10.57 19.44
CA LEU A 299 3.51 -10.15 18.15
C LEU A 299 2.27 -9.28 18.33
N ASN A 300 1.36 -9.62 19.24
CA ASN A 300 0.18 -8.80 19.50
C ASN A 300 0.54 -7.43 20.07
N LEU A 301 1.55 -7.34 20.96
CA LEU A 301 2.06 -6.05 21.42
C LEU A 301 2.59 -5.20 20.26
N LEU A 302 3.36 -5.80 19.36
CA LEU A 302 3.95 -5.10 18.21
C LEU A 302 2.89 -4.69 17.18
N TYR A 303 1.90 -5.54 16.91
CA TYR A 303 0.78 -5.20 16.03
C TYR A 303 -0.05 -4.05 16.62
N ASP A 304 -0.39 -4.12 17.90
CA ASP A 304 -1.14 -3.06 18.57
C ASP A 304 -0.37 -1.75 18.60
N HIS A 305 0.95 -1.80 18.78
CA HIS A 305 1.81 -0.61 18.69
C HIS A 305 1.74 0.03 17.30
N ILE A 306 1.81 -0.75 16.23
CA ILE A 306 1.67 -0.26 14.85
C ILE A 306 0.26 0.32 14.62
N ASP A 307 -0.78 -0.41 15.04
CA ASP A 307 -2.19 -0.07 14.84
C ASP A 307 -2.56 1.25 15.55
N LYS A 308 -2.07 1.45 16.78
CA LYS A 308 -2.49 2.54 17.68
C LYS A 308 -1.58 3.77 17.63
N SER A 309 -0.41 3.70 16.98
CA SER A 309 0.54 4.82 16.91
C SER A 309 0.20 5.81 15.79
N ALA A 310 -0.86 6.59 15.96
CA ALA A 310 -1.27 7.62 14.99
C ALA A 310 -0.18 8.69 14.73
N ASP A 311 0.71 8.92 15.70
CA ASP A 311 1.79 9.90 15.66
C ASP A 311 3.00 9.48 14.80
N VAL A 312 3.03 8.23 14.30
CA VAL A 312 4.02 7.76 13.31
C VAL A 312 3.38 7.42 11.96
N GLN A 313 2.09 7.75 11.79
CA GLN A 313 1.33 7.49 10.58
C GLN A 313 1.30 8.72 9.65
N ALA A 314 1.02 8.46 8.38
CA ALA A 314 0.72 9.47 7.38
C ALA A 314 -0.47 8.99 6.53
N ARG A 315 -1.26 9.92 6.01
CA ARG A 315 -2.41 9.62 5.14
C ARG A 315 -2.16 10.25 3.76
N ALA A 316 -2.08 9.42 2.73
CA ALA A 316 -2.03 9.87 1.36
C ALA A 316 -3.46 10.04 0.83
N LYS A 317 -3.94 11.29 0.79
CA LYS A 317 -5.21 11.64 0.16
C LYS A 317 -5.09 11.62 -1.36
N TRP A 318 -5.99 10.93 -2.04
CA TRP A 318 -5.97 10.89 -3.50
C TRP A 318 -6.55 12.16 -4.12
N GLU A 319 -5.82 12.70 -5.09
CA GLU A 319 -6.27 13.72 -6.04
C GLU A 319 -6.08 13.15 -7.45
N PRO A 320 -6.83 13.64 -8.46
CA PRO A 320 -6.54 13.32 -9.85
C PRO A 320 -5.04 13.47 -10.15
N TYR A 321 -4.49 12.50 -10.87
CA TYR A 321 -3.09 12.51 -11.27
C TYR A 321 -2.08 12.51 -10.12
N THR A 322 -2.42 11.86 -9.01
CA THR A 322 -1.47 11.58 -7.93
C THR A 322 -0.74 10.27 -8.18
N VAL A 323 0.59 10.28 -8.03
CA VAL A 323 1.44 9.09 -7.96
C VAL A 323 2.08 9.04 -6.58
N VAL A 324 1.92 7.92 -5.89
CA VAL A 324 2.48 7.67 -4.56
C VAL A 324 3.59 6.65 -4.67
N LEU A 325 4.73 6.95 -4.05
CA LEU A 325 5.86 6.05 -3.94
C LEU A 325 6.20 5.83 -2.47
N TRP A 326 6.48 4.60 -2.08
CA TRP A 326 6.93 4.30 -0.72
C TRP A 326 8.02 3.25 -0.71
N ASP A 327 8.80 3.24 0.37
CA ASP A 327 9.76 2.19 0.63
C ASP A 327 9.13 1.10 1.49
N ASN A 328 8.77 -0.01 0.86
CA ASN A 328 8.12 -1.15 1.51
C ASN A 328 9.03 -1.85 2.55
N ARG A 329 10.34 -1.53 2.58
CA ARG A 329 11.31 -2.06 3.54
C ARG A 329 11.19 -1.41 4.91
N ILE A 330 10.65 -0.18 4.99
CA ILE A 330 10.61 0.62 6.23
C ILE A 330 9.21 1.19 6.52
N THR A 331 8.21 0.80 5.75
CA THR A 331 6.82 1.20 5.94
C THR A 331 5.90 -0.02 5.99
N ALA A 332 4.81 0.12 6.73
CA ALA A 332 3.60 -0.65 6.46
C ALA A 332 2.51 0.32 6.00
N HIS A 333 1.51 -0.21 5.30
CA HIS A 333 0.40 0.57 4.80
C HIS A 333 -0.91 -0.19 4.91
N SER A 334 -2.01 0.54 4.75
CA SER A 334 -3.34 -0.02 4.72
C SER A 334 -4.23 0.71 3.72
N ALA A 335 -5.07 -0.05 3.03
CA ALA A 335 -6.11 0.51 2.18
C ALA A 335 -7.29 0.93 3.07
N ASN A 336 -7.71 2.19 2.98
CA ASN A 336 -8.91 2.65 3.66
C ASN A 336 -10.12 2.45 2.73
N VAL A 337 -11.05 1.57 3.10
CA VAL A 337 -12.25 1.27 2.29
C VAL A 337 -13.48 1.96 2.90
N ASP A 338 -13.40 3.28 3.05
CA ASP A 338 -14.46 4.16 3.61
C ASP A 338 -15.46 4.69 2.56
N PHE A 339 -15.34 4.22 1.32
CA PHE A 339 -16.16 4.65 0.17
C PHE A 339 -17.08 3.53 -0.34
N ARG A 340 -17.29 2.48 0.46
CA ARG A 340 -17.99 1.26 0.06
C ARG A 340 -19.43 1.50 -0.42
N HIS A 341 -20.17 2.40 0.24
CA HIS A 341 -21.57 2.67 -0.11
C HIS A 341 -21.74 3.65 -1.26
N LEU A 342 -20.64 4.14 -1.83
CA LEU A 342 -20.68 5.09 -2.93
C LEU A 342 -20.63 4.36 -4.29
N PRO A 343 -21.39 4.80 -5.30
CA PRO A 343 -21.47 4.17 -6.63
C PRO A 343 -20.28 4.57 -7.51
N TYR A 344 -19.06 4.51 -6.97
CA TYR A 344 -17.84 4.90 -7.67
C TYR A 344 -16.87 3.72 -7.78
N ALA A 345 -16.34 3.53 -8.99
CA ALA A 345 -15.21 2.65 -9.21
C ALA A 345 -13.94 3.23 -8.59
N ARG A 346 -13.00 2.35 -8.22
CA ARG A 346 -11.63 2.71 -7.86
C ARG A 346 -10.69 1.78 -8.58
N HIS A 347 -9.89 2.32 -9.49
CA HIS A 347 -8.96 1.56 -10.31
C HIS A 347 -7.56 2.10 -10.09
N GLY A 348 -6.72 1.33 -9.39
CA GLY A 348 -5.32 1.64 -9.18
C GLY A 348 -4.41 0.63 -9.86
N ALA A 349 -3.25 1.10 -10.28
CA ALA A 349 -2.17 0.26 -10.81
C ALA A 349 -0.94 0.41 -9.93
N ARG A 350 -0.27 -0.71 -9.68
CA ARG A 350 0.88 -0.81 -8.81
C ARG A 350 2.04 -1.49 -9.52
N ILE A 351 3.23 -0.91 -9.36
CA ILE A 351 4.50 -1.41 -9.89
C ILE A 351 5.39 -1.71 -8.68
N THR A 352 5.69 -2.99 -8.47
CA THR A 352 6.42 -3.50 -7.29
C THR A 352 7.68 -4.26 -7.70
N PRO A 353 8.82 -3.57 -7.89
CA PRO A 353 10.12 -4.22 -8.04
C PRO A 353 10.55 -4.93 -6.74
N GLN A 354 11.08 -6.15 -6.87
CA GLN A 354 11.71 -6.89 -5.78
C GLN A 354 13.02 -6.22 -5.37
N ALA A 355 13.33 -6.33 -4.08
CA ALA A 355 14.54 -5.79 -3.48
C ALA A 355 15.44 -6.90 -2.89
N GLU A 356 16.32 -6.52 -1.97
CA GLU A 356 17.19 -7.46 -1.27
C GLU A 356 16.44 -8.39 -0.30
N ARG A 357 17.05 -9.52 0.05
CA ARG A 357 16.59 -10.31 1.21
C ARG A 357 16.72 -9.44 2.46
N PRO A 358 15.70 -9.33 3.33
CA PRO A 358 15.76 -8.48 4.51
C PRO A 358 17.00 -8.76 5.37
N ILE A 359 17.79 -7.72 5.62
CA ILE A 359 19.04 -7.80 6.39
C ILE A 359 18.70 -7.62 7.88
N PRO A 360 19.08 -8.55 8.77
CA PRO A 360 18.91 -8.37 10.21
C PRO A 360 19.64 -7.13 10.75
N ALA A 361 19.03 -6.45 11.72
CA ALA A 361 19.72 -5.38 12.44
C ALA A 361 20.83 -5.89 13.36
N LEU A 362 20.68 -7.11 13.91
CA LEU A 362 21.74 -7.81 14.62
C LEU A 362 22.62 -8.57 13.63
N GLU A 363 23.90 -8.20 13.57
CA GLU A 363 24.88 -8.92 12.77
C GLU A 363 25.01 -10.38 13.23
N GLY A 364 25.06 -11.31 12.28
CA GLY A 364 25.15 -12.74 12.56
C GLY A 364 23.85 -13.43 12.97
N LEU A 365 22.71 -12.74 13.01
CA LEU A 365 21.41 -13.40 13.21
C LEU A 365 21.12 -14.35 12.02
N ASP A 366 21.17 -15.65 12.30
CA ASP A 366 20.89 -16.68 11.31
C ASP A 366 19.39 -16.71 10.97
N LEU A 367 19.05 -16.59 9.68
CA LEU A 367 17.68 -16.65 9.16
C LEU A 367 17.35 -18.01 8.53
N SER A 368 18.20 -19.02 8.68
CA SER A 368 17.84 -20.40 8.39
C SER A 368 16.79 -20.88 9.40
N ALA A 369 15.85 -21.70 8.92
CA ALA A 369 14.73 -22.21 9.71
C ALA A 369 15.03 -23.59 10.26
#